data_AF-A0A529XQY5-F1
#
_entry.id   AF-A0A529XQY5-F1
#
_cell.length_a   1.000
_cell.length_b   1.000
_cell.length_c   1.000
_cell.angle_alpha   90.00
_cell.angle_beta   90.00
_cell.angle_gamma   90.00
#
_symmetry.space_group_name_H-M   'P 1'
#
loop_
_entity.id
_entity.type
_entity.pdbx_description
1 polymer ?
#
loop_
_entity_poly.entity_id
_entity_poly.type
_entity_poly.pdbx_seq_one_letter_code
_entity_poly.pdbx_strand_id
1 'polypeptide(L)'
;QSKRSPLLDEIISVPRASGEEVSIVPDKAGRNFGVSVKLVRGGEIPPVFLALSPTRFEFLGRVAEGALPSSFSLECHEDLLAFKARLLRETENRRKLDGDDVTADGELVLRFIDINS
;
A
#
# COMPACT_ATOMS: atom_id res chain seq x y z
N GLN A 1 -7.33 -30.10 3.98
CA GLN A 1 -6.73 -29.36 5.10
C GLN A 1 -5.44 -28.72 4.59
N SER A 2 -5.38 -27.40 4.41
CA SER A 2 -4.18 -26.73 3.87
C SER A 2 -3.10 -26.66 4.97
N LYS A 3 -1.91 -27.21 4.70
CA LYS A 3 -0.77 -27.20 5.63
C LYS A 3 -0.17 -25.79 5.63
N ARG A 4 -0.31 -25.06 6.75
CA ARG A 4 0.43 -23.81 6.97
C ARG A 4 1.92 -24.16 7.11
N SER A 5 2.75 -23.62 6.24
CA SER A 5 4.21 -23.72 6.38
C SER A 5 4.66 -22.80 7.51
N PRO A 6 5.40 -23.30 8.52
CA PRO A 6 6.01 -22.47 9.55
C PRO A 6 7.39 -21.92 9.14
N LEU A 7 7.83 -22.19 7.89
CA LEU A 7 9.16 -21.82 7.42
C LEU A 7 9.23 -20.33 7.14
N LEU A 8 10.06 -19.65 7.92
CA LEU A 8 10.53 -18.30 7.68
C LEU A 8 12.03 -18.42 7.41
N ASP A 9 12.46 -18.01 6.22
CA ASP A 9 13.88 -18.02 5.84
C ASP A 9 14.60 -16.82 6.46
N GLU A 10 14.25 -15.60 6.05
CA GLU A 10 14.70 -14.37 6.70
C GLU A 10 13.66 -13.25 6.67
N ILE A 11 13.80 -12.29 7.59
CA ILE A 11 13.10 -11.00 7.57
C ILE A 11 14.16 -9.92 7.34
N ILE A 12 14.16 -9.30 6.18
CA ILE A 12 14.96 -8.09 5.92
C ILE A 12 14.14 -6.90 6.42
N SER A 13 14.43 -6.44 7.63
CA SER A 13 13.85 -5.20 8.14
C SER A 13 14.61 -4.01 7.57
N VAL A 14 13.97 -3.22 6.71
CA VAL A 14 14.47 -1.87 6.40
C VAL A 14 14.24 -0.96 7.62
N PRO A 15 15.19 -0.07 7.98
CA PRO A 15 14.96 0.93 9.02
C PRO A 15 13.72 1.74 8.66
N ARG A 16 12.69 1.70 9.51
CA ARG A 16 11.45 2.44 9.25
C ARG A 16 11.78 3.93 9.23
N ALA A 17 11.58 4.60 8.10
CA ALA A 17 11.55 6.05 8.05
C ALA A 17 10.33 6.52 8.84
N SER A 18 10.54 7.13 10.01
CA SER A 18 9.48 7.77 10.79
C SER A 18 8.27 6.88 11.17
N GLY A 19 8.43 5.56 11.19
CA GLY A 19 7.36 4.61 11.53
C GLY A 19 6.51 4.12 10.35
N GLU A 20 6.93 4.43 9.11
CA GLU A 20 6.37 3.82 7.90
C GLU A 20 6.53 2.30 7.91
N GLU A 21 5.50 1.58 7.47
CA GLU A 21 5.47 0.13 7.42
C GLU A 21 4.47 -0.34 6.34
N VAL A 22 4.89 -1.32 5.54
CA VAL A 22 4.00 -2.09 4.65
C VAL A 22 4.02 -3.53 5.13
N SER A 23 2.85 -4.09 5.40
CA SER A 23 2.71 -5.45 5.94
C SER A 23 1.58 -6.20 5.26
N ILE A 24 1.70 -7.53 5.17
CA ILE A 24 0.60 -8.41 4.79
C ILE A 24 -0.01 -8.93 6.09
N VAL A 25 -1.29 -8.60 6.33
CA VAL A 25 -1.99 -8.92 7.58
C VAL A 25 -3.34 -9.56 7.28
N PRO A 26 -3.91 -10.35 8.21
CA PRO A 26 -5.29 -10.82 8.08
C PRO A 26 -6.26 -9.64 7.96
N ASP A 27 -7.32 -9.81 7.16
CA ASP A 27 -8.44 -8.87 7.14
C ASP A 27 -9.20 -8.89 8.48
N LYS A 28 -10.07 -7.89 8.72
CA LYS A 28 -10.83 -7.79 9.97
C LYS A 28 -11.69 -9.03 10.27
N ALA A 29 -12.09 -9.78 9.24
CA ALA A 29 -12.89 -10.99 9.38
C ALA A 29 -12.03 -12.25 9.62
N GLY A 30 -10.70 -12.14 9.50
CA GLY A 30 -9.76 -13.26 9.58
C GLY A 30 -9.90 -14.28 8.45
N ARG A 31 -10.60 -13.94 7.36
CA ARG A 31 -10.94 -14.87 6.27
C ARG A 31 -10.02 -14.70 5.07
N ASN A 32 -9.53 -13.49 4.85
CA ASN A 32 -8.56 -13.17 3.81
C ASN A 32 -7.37 -12.44 4.41
N PHE A 33 -6.36 -12.16 3.58
CA PHE A 33 -5.25 -11.28 3.92
C PHE A 33 -5.37 -10.00 3.11
N GLY A 34 -4.63 -8.98 3.51
CA GLY A 34 -4.52 -7.72 2.78
C GLY A 34 -3.23 -7.01 3.05
N VAL A 35 -2.93 -6.02 2.21
CA VAL A 35 -1.82 -5.10 2.42
C VAL A 35 -2.28 -4.00 3.37
N SER A 36 -1.55 -3.83 4.47
CA SER A 36 -1.70 -2.71 5.40
C SER A 36 -0.49 -1.80 5.29
N VAL A 37 -0.74 -0.52 5.03
CA VAL A 37 0.28 0.53 4.98
C VAL A 37 0.07 1.48 6.13
N LYS A 38 1.07 1.59 6.99
CA LYS A 38 1.15 2.55 8.09
C LYS A 38 2.16 3.62 7.70
N LEU A 39 1.80 4.90 7.88
CA LEU A 39 2.61 6.04 7.43
C LEU A 39 3.31 6.79 8.57
N VAL A 40 2.91 6.53 9.82
CA VAL A 40 3.44 7.18 11.03
C VAL A 40 3.56 6.16 12.14
N ARG A 41 4.50 6.39 13.06
CA ARG A 41 4.47 5.71 14.36
C ARG A 41 3.28 6.22 15.16
N GLY A 42 2.54 5.34 15.83
CA GLY A 42 1.36 5.72 16.62
C GLY A 42 0.02 5.41 15.94
N GLY A 43 -0.97 6.26 16.18
CA GLY A 43 -2.38 6.08 15.80
C GLY A 43 -3.05 7.35 15.24
N GLU A 44 -2.27 8.41 15.02
CA GLU A 44 -2.69 9.70 14.47
C GLU A 44 -3.24 9.55 13.04
N ILE A 45 -2.62 8.65 12.27
CA ILE A 45 -3.06 8.26 10.94
C ILE A 45 -3.36 6.76 10.95
N PRO A 46 -4.61 6.35 10.66
CA PRO A 46 -4.96 4.94 10.62
C PRO A 46 -4.28 4.25 9.42
N PRO A 47 -3.94 2.96 9.53
CA PRO A 47 -3.39 2.23 8.40
C PRO A 47 -4.35 2.19 7.21
N VAL A 48 -3.83 2.39 6.00
CA VAL A 48 -4.59 2.21 4.77
C VAL A 48 -4.54 0.75 4.40
N PHE A 49 -5.70 0.14 4.16
CA PHE A 49 -5.84 -1.29 3.90
C PHE A 49 -6.39 -1.56 2.50
N LEU A 50 -5.78 -2.53 1.82
CA LEU A 50 -6.25 -3.15 0.58
C LEU A 50 -6.43 -4.65 0.83
N ALA A 51 -7.65 -5.16 0.73
CA ALA A 51 -7.88 -6.60 0.80
C ALA A 51 -7.25 -7.28 -0.42
N LEU A 52 -6.63 -8.45 -0.24
CA LEU A 52 -6.03 -9.24 -1.31
C LEU A 52 -6.92 -10.46 -1.58
N SER A 53 -7.91 -10.30 -2.45
CA SER A 53 -8.56 -11.46 -3.07
C SER A 53 -7.55 -12.21 -3.95
N PRO A 54 -7.77 -13.51 -4.25
CA PRO A 54 -6.91 -14.23 -5.19
C PRO A 54 -6.72 -13.50 -6.52
N THR A 55 -7.79 -12.91 -7.05
CA THR A 55 -7.78 -12.11 -8.27
C THR A 55 -6.89 -10.86 -8.14
N ARG A 56 -6.97 -10.10 -7.03
CA ARG A 56 -6.10 -8.93 -6.83
C ARG A 56 -4.64 -9.32 -6.61
N PHE A 57 -4.38 -10.43 -5.93
CA PHE A 57 -3.02 -10.92 -5.73
C PHE A 57 -2.37 -11.32 -7.07
N GLU A 58 -3.08 -12.08 -7.90
CA GLU A 58 -2.65 -12.45 -9.25
C GLU A 58 -2.45 -11.22 -10.14
N PHE A 59 -3.37 -10.25 -10.05
CA PHE A 59 -3.25 -8.96 -10.75
C PHE A 59 -1.94 -8.26 -10.40
N LEU A 60 -1.61 -8.13 -9.11
CA LEU A 60 -0.38 -7.49 -8.66
C LEU A 60 0.88 -8.21 -9.18
N GLY A 61 0.89 -9.54 -9.15
CA GLY A 61 2.01 -10.33 -9.67
C GLY A 61 2.26 -10.08 -11.16
N ARG A 62 1.21 -10.11 -11.98
CA ARG A 62 1.35 -9.87 -13.42
C ARG A 62 1.71 -8.44 -13.78
N VAL A 63 1.19 -7.45 -13.06
CA VAL A 63 1.61 -6.05 -13.24
C VAL A 63 3.09 -5.88 -12.91
N ALA A 64 3.57 -6.54 -11.86
CA ALA A 64 5.00 -6.55 -11.53
C ALA A 64 5.86 -7.20 -12.63
N GLU A 65 5.29 -8.12 -13.41
CA GLU A 65 5.92 -8.73 -14.60
C GLU A 65 5.73 -7.92 -15.89
N GLY A 66 5.12 -6.73 -15.84
CA GLY A 66 4.99 -5.82 -16.99
C GLY A 66 3.76 -6.06 -17.87
N ALA A 67 2.81 -6.90 -17.46
CA ALA A 67 1.56 -7.06 -18.18
C ALA A 67 0.69 -5.80 -18.06
N LEU A 68 0.24 -5.26 -19.20
CA LEU A 68 -0.62 -4.07 -19.23
C LEU A 68 -2.08 -4.41 -18.83
N PRO A 69 -2.81 -3.49 -18.16
CA PRO A 69 -4.16 -3.74 -17.65
C PRO A 69 -5.25 -4.03 -18.70
N SER A 70 -4.98 -3.92 -20.00
CA SER A 70 -6.02 -3.99 -21.05
C SER A 70 -6.70 -5.36 -21.17
N SER A 71 -6.11 -6.42 -20.61
CA SER A 71 -6.71 -7.76 -20.53
C SER A 71 -7.25 -8.14 -19.13
N PHE A 72 -7.39 -7.19 -18.22
CA PHE A 72 -7.72 -7.46 -16.81
C PHE A 72 -9.10 -6.98 -16.39
N SER A 73 -9.52 -7.41 -15.19
CA SER A 73 -10.68 -6.84 -14.52
C SER A 73 -10.42 -5.36 -14.25
N LEU A 74 -11.18 -4.49 -14.93
CA LEU A 74 -11.21 -3.04 -14.71
C LEU A 74 -11.40 -2.73 -13.21
N GLU A 75 -12.17 -3.55 -12.50
CA GLU A 75 -12.39 -3.47 -11.06
C GLU A 75 -11.08 -3.51 -10.26
N CYS A 76 -10.15 -4.42 -10.59
CA CYS A 76 -8.87 -4.51 -9.88
C CYS A 76 -7.99 -3.29 -10.11
N HIS A 77 -8.03 -2.73 -11.32
CA HIS A 77 -7.31 -1.51 -11.64
C HIS A 77 -7.89 -0.31 -10.86
N GLU A 78 -9.21 -0.15 -10.87
CA GLU A 78 -9.92 0.90 -10.14
C GLU A 78 -9.71 0.77 -8.62
N ASP A 79 -9.77 -0.45 -8.08
CA ASP A 79 -9.48 -0.73 -6.66
C ASP A 79 -8.07 -0.26 -6.27
N LEU A 80 -7.07 -0.49 -7.13
CA LEU A 80 -5.70 -0.06 -6.88
C LEU A 80 -5.51 1.45 -7.03
N LEU A 81 -6.19 2.09 -7.98
CA LEU A 81 -6.20 3.55 -8.10
C LEU A 81 -6.85 4.18 -6.86
N ALA A 82 -7.97 3.64 -6.39
CA ALA A 82 -8.63 4.10 -5.17
C ALA A 82 -7.73 3.89 -3.93
N PHE A 83 -7.04 2.76 -3.84
CA PHE A 83 -6.07 2.51 -2.78
C PHE A 83 -4.90 3.51 -2.82
N LYS A 84 -4.34 3.78 -4.01
CA LYS A 84 -3.29 4.79 -4.20
C LYS A 84 -3.77 6.19 -3.80
N ALA A 85 -4.98 6.59 -4.19
CA ALA A 85 -5.55 7.88 -3.81
C ALA A 85 -5.67 8.02 -2.28
N ARG A 86 -6.10 6.96 -1.58
CA ARG A 86 -6.14 6.91 -0.11
C ARG A 86 -4.74 7.04 0.50
N LEU A 87 -3.73 6.37 -0.05
CA LEU A 87 -2.34 6.51 0.42
C LEU A 87 -1.81 7.93 0.26
N LEU A 88 -2.08 8.57 -0.88
CA LEU A 88 -1.67 9.95 -1.13
C LEU A 88 -2.34 10.92 -0.16
N ARG A 89 -3.64 10.74 0.10
CA ARG A 89 -4.39 11.54 1.09
C ARG A 89 -3.78 11.43 2.48
N GLU A 90 -3.49 10.21 2.94
CA GLU A 90 -2.91 10.02 4.28
C GLU A 90 -1.44 10.47 4.35
N THR A 91 -0.69 10.41 3.25
CA THR A 91 0.66 10.99 3.17
C THR A 91 0.61 12.51 3.33
N GLU A 92 -0.40 13.16 2.74
CA GLU A 92 -0.62 14.60 2.90
C GLU A 92 -1.04 14.95 4.34
N ASN A 93 -1.90 14.14 4.96
CA ASN A 93 -2.23 14.30 6.38
C ASN A 93 -0.99 14.21 7.27
N ARG A 94 -0.03 13.33 6.93
CA ARG A 94 1.23 13.23 7.66
C ARG A 94 2.06 14.51 7.55
N ARG A 95 2.23 15.05 6.35
CA ARG A 95 2.99 16.30 6.15
C ARG A 95 2.45 17.44 7.02
N LYS A 96 1.12 17.53 7.15
CA LYS A 96 0.45 18.48 8.05
C LYS A 96 0.76 18.25 9.53
N LEU A 97 0.92 17.00 9.96
CA LEU A 97 1.32 16.66 11.34
C LEU A 97 2.79 17.01 11.60
N ASP A 98 3.65 16.83 10.61
CA ASP A 98 5.10 17.10 10.72
C ASP A 98 5.41 18.62 10.70
N GLY A 99 4.43 19.46 10.37
CA GLY A 99 4.59 20.93 10.33
C GLY A 99 5.36 21.42 9.11
N ASP A 100 5.52 20.60 8.07
CA ASP A 100 6.04 21.03 6.77
C ASP A 100 5.12 22.12 6.19
N ASP A 101 5.72 23.18 5.63
CA ASP A 101 5.01 24.32 5.06
C ASP A 101 3.86 23.85 4.17
N VAL A 102 2.64 24.14 4.62
CA VAL A 102 1.39 23.85 3.92
C VAL A 102 1.46 24.58 2.58
N THR A 103 1.69 23.85 1.49
CA THR A 103 1.43 24.37 0.15
C THR A 103 0.01 24.91 0.15
N ALA A 104 -0.13 26.17 -0.28
CA ALA A 104 -1.39 26.87 -0.24
C ALA A 104 -2.51 26.01 -0.87
N ASP A 105 -3.60 25.86 -0.12
CA ASP A 105 -4.93 25.48 -0.61
C ASP A 105 -5.03 24.20 -1.46
N GLY A 106 -4.82 23.04 -0.82
CA GLY A 106 -5.25 21.74 -1.37
C GLY A 106 -4.41 21.19 -2.52
N GLU A 107 -3.26 21.79 -2.82
CA GLU A 107 -2.33 21.31 -3.84
C GLU A 107 -1.56 20.07 -3.37
N LEU A 108 -1.62 18.97 -4.14
CA LEU A 108 -0.93 17.72 -3.84
C LEU A 108 0.41 17.67 -4.58
N VAL A 109 1.53 17.89 -3.86
CA VAL A 109 2.86 17.79 -4.46
C VAL A 109 3.28 16.34 -4.63
N LEU A 110 3.38 15.89 -5.88
CA LEU A 110 3.91 14.59 -6.29
C LEU A 110 5.30 14.73 -6.88
N ARG A 111 6.25 13.95 -6.37
CA ARG A 111 7.57 13.79 -7.00
C ARG A 111 7.55 12.50 -7.80
N PHE A 112 7.85 12.59 -9.08
CA PHE A 112 8.04 11.41 -9.92
C PHE A 112 9.40 10.80 -9.59
N ILE A 113 9.46 9.48 -9.55
CA ILE A 113 10.71 8.74 -9.51
C ILE A 113 11.15 8.59 -10.96
N ASP A 114 12.38 9.02 -11.28
CA ASP A 114 12.98 8.72 -12.57
C ASP A 114 13.25 7.22 -12.65
N ILE A 115 12.43 6.53 -13.44
CA ILE A 115 12.66 5.12 -13.78
C ILE A 115 13.51 5.13 -15.05
N ASN A 116 14.82 5.36 -14.89
CA ASN A 116 15.75 5.09 -15.99
C ASN A 116 15.78 3.57 -16.21
N SER A 117 15.26 3.14 -17.36
CA SER A 117 15.34 1.78 -17.90
C SER A 117 16.67 1.54 -18.58
#